data_AF-X0W9L0-F1
#
_entry.id   AF-X0W9L0-F1
#
_cell.length_a   1.000
_cell.length_b   1.000
_cell.length_c   1.000
_cell.angle_alpha   90.00
_cell.angle_beta   90.00
_cell.angle_gamma   90.00
#
_symmetry.space_group_name_H-M   'P 1'
#
loop_
_entity.id
_entity.type
_entity.pdbx_description
1 polymer ?
#
loop_
_entity_poly.entity_id
_entity_poly.type
_entity_poly.pdbx_seq_one_letter_code
_entity_poly.pdbx_strand_id
1 'polypeptide(L)' 'SVREGLDKPTRIMYASNLAWKPTQRILASLVGQGLLREILVSGSGRSRVRYEITEKGLNVLDYFRGAEALLDVENIASSD' A
#
# COMPACT_ATOMS: atom_id res chain seq x y z
N SER A 1 -5.90 -3.01 -4.01
CA SER A 1 -4.65 -2.60 -3.34
C SER A 1 -3.59 -3.70 -3.46
N VAL A 2 -2.31 -3.46 -3.12
CA VAL A 2 -1.27 -4.52 -3.12
C VAL A 2 -1.67 -5.71 -2.24
N ARG A 3 -2.33 -5.43 -1.10
CA ARG A 3 -2.92 -6.43 -0.21
C ARG A 3 -3.94 -7.34 -0.92
N GLU A 4 -4.70 -6.81 -1.88
CA GLU A 4 -5.70 -7.54 -2.68
C GLU A 4 -5.11 -8.19 -3.95
N GLY A 5 -3.78 -8.28 -4.07
CA GLY A 5 -3.11 -8.93 -5.19
C GLY A 5 -2.86 -8.05 -6.42
N LEU A 6 -3.07 -6.73 -6.31
CA LEU A 6 -2.61 -5.78 -7.34
C LEU A 6 -1.10 -5.55 -7.17
N ASP A 7 -0.31 -6.36 -7.84
CA ASP A 7 1.14 -6.47 -7.65
C ASP A 7 1.97 -5.74 -8.72
N LYS A 8 1.41 -5.49 -9.90
CA LYS A 8 2.09 -4.80 -11.01
C LYS A 8 2.11 -3.28 -10.81
N PRO A 9 3.26 -2.60 -10.99
CA PRO A 9 3.37 -1.15 -10.83
C PRO A 9 2.32 -0.36 -11.63
N THR A 10 2.08 -0.73 -12.89
CA THR A 10 1.10 -0.05 -13.75
C THR A 10 -0.34 -0.26 -13.29
N ARG A 11 -0.67 -1.46 -12.80
CA ARG A 11 -2.01 -1.73 -12.27
C ARG A 11 -2.26 -0.99 -10.96
N ILE A 12 -1.26 -0.90 -10.10
CA ILE A 12 -1.31 -0.09 -8.88
C ILE A 12 -1.56 1.38 -9.23
N MET A 13 -0.80 1.93 -10.17
CA MET A 13 -0.96 3.31 -10.65
C MET A 13 -2.40 3.62 -11.08
N TYR A 14 -2.96 2.78 -11.97
CA TYR A 14 -4.32 2.96 -12.46
C TYR A 14 -5.35 2.82 -11.33
N ALA A 15 -5.20 1.84 -10.43
CA ALA A 15 -6.13 1.63 -9.32
C ALA A 15 -6.09 2.77 -8.29
N SER A 16 -4.94 3.42 -8.12
CA SER A 16 -4.77 4.55 -7.20
C SER A 16 -5.13 5.91 -7.83
N ASN A 17 -5.50 5.95 -9.12
CA ASN A 17 -5.74 7.20 -9.85
C ASN A 17 -4.57 8.20 -9.74
N LEU A 18 -3.33 7.70 -9.78
CA LEU A 18 -2.11 8.51 -9.66
C LEU A 18 -1.35 8.54 -10.98
N ALA A 19 -0.59 9.61 -11.22
CA ALA A 19 0.39 9.64 -12.29
C ALA A 19 1.58 8.71 -11.99
N TRP A 20 2.34 8.35 -13.04
CA TRP A 20 3.46 7.41 -12.95
C TRP A 20 4.56 7.86 -11.96
N LYS A 21 5.09 9.08 -12.09
CA LYS A 21 6.17 9.59 -11.23
C LYS A 21 5.80 9.58 -9.73
N PRO A 22 4.63 10.10 -9.30
CA PRO A 22 4.18 9.97 -7.92
C PRO A 22 4.08 8.52 -7.44
N THR A 23 3.50 7.65 -8.26
CA THR A 23 3.34 6.22 -7.92
C THR A 23 4.70 5.57 -7.64
N GLN A 24 5.70 5.81 -8.50
CA GLN A 24 7.05 5.28 -8.29
C GLN A 24 7.68 5.77 -6.99
N ARG A 25 7.55 7.07 -6.68
CA ARG A 25 8.09 7.65 -5.43
C ARG A 25 7.44 7.02 -4.19
N ILE A 26 6.13 6.83 -4.23
CA ILE A 26 5.38 6.22 -3.13
C ILE A 26 5.81 4.77 -2.96
N LEU A 27 5.82 3.97 -4.03
CA LEU A 27 6.24 2.57 -3.98
C LEU A 27 7.67 2.41 -3.46
N ALA A 28 8.61 3.24 -3.94
CA ALA A 28 9.99 3.24 -3.46
C ALA A 28 10.08 3.58 -1.96
N SER A 29 9.28 4.55 -1.49
CA SER A 29 9.21 4.90 -0.06
C SER A 29 8.65 3.74 0.78
N LEU A 30 7.57 3.11 0.33
CA LEU A 30 6.97 1.96 1.02
C LEU A 30 7.92 0.76 1.10
N VAL A 31 8.72 0.53 0.06
CA VAL A 31 9.80 -0.47 0.06
C VAL A 31 10.92 -0.07 1.02
N GLY A 32 11.38 1.19 0.96
CA GLY A 32 12.43 1.70 1.86
C GLY A 32 12.05 1.63 3.35
N GLN A 33 10.76 1.74 3.65
CA GLN A 33 10.22 1.57 5.01
C GLN A 33 9.98 0.10 5.40
N GLY A 34 10.15 -0.85 4.47
CA GLY A 34 9.91 -2.27 4.66
C GLY A 34 8.43 -2.65 4.76
N LEU A 35 7.51 -1.81 4.26
CA LEU A 35 6.07 -2.07 4.23
C LEU A 35 5.67 -2.89 2.99
N LEU A 36 6.42 -2.72 1.91
CA LEU A 36 6.37 -3.54 0.72
C LEU A 36 7.74 -4.19 0.47
N ARG A 37 7.75 -5.28 -0.29
CA ARG A 37 8.95 -5.85 -0.91
C ARG A 37 8.79 -5.91 -2.43
N GLU A 38 9.90 -5.79 -3.15
CA GLU A 38 9.95 -6.03 -4.59
C GLU A 38 10.29 -7.49 -4.88
N ILE A 39 9.59 -8.07 -5.85
CA ILE A 39 9.86 -9.41 -6.37
C ILE A 39 10.23 -9.29 -7.84
N LEU A 40 11.36 -9.88 -8.19
CA LEU A 40 11.82 -9.98 -9.56
C LEU A 40 11.25 -11.23 -10.21
N VAL A 41 10.37 -11.04 -11.19
CA VAL A 41 9.81 -12.11 -12.02
C VAL A 41 10.49 -12.14 -13.40
N SER A 42 10.41 -13.29 -14.05
CA SER A 42 10.82 -13.47 -15.45
C SER A 42 10.00 -12.57 -16.38
N GLY A 43 10.67 -11.89 -17.32
CA GLY A 43 10.05 -10.93 -18.23
C GLY A 43 11.04 -9.85 -18.68
N SER A 44 10.57 -8.88 -19.48
CA SER A 44 11.39 -7.75 -19.98
C SER A 44 11.03 -6.42 -19.31
N GLY A 45 12.04 -5.64 -18.94
CA GLY A 45 11.88 -4.27 -18.40
C GLY A 45 11.07 -4.20 -17.10
N ARG A 46 10.22 -3.17 -16.97
CA ARG A 46 9.40 -2.88 -15.77
C ARG A 46 8.35 -3.95 -15.44
N SER A 47 8.09 -4.89 -16.36
CA SER A 47 7.21 -6.04 -16.10
C SER A 47 7.80 -7.04 -15.10
N ARG A 48 9.12 -6.94 -14.84
CA ARG A 48 9.86 -7.79 -13.91
C ARG A 48 9.62 -7.47 -12.44
N VAL A 49 9.15 -6.27 -12.10
CA VAL A 49 8.93 -5.89 -10.70
C VAL A 49 7.48 -6.15 -10.32
N ARG A 50 7.28 -6.95 -9.27
CA ARG A 50 6.02 -7.08 -8.54
C ARG A 50 6.19 -6.59 -7.11
N TYR A 51 5.12 -6.11 -6.52
CA TYR A 51 5.09 -5.71 -5.12
C TYR A 51 4.28 -6.69 -4.30
N GLU A 52 4.81 -7.07 -3.15
CA GLU A 52 4.08 -7.81 -2.13
C GLU A 52 4.12 -7.04 -0.80
N ILE A 53 3.01 -7.09 -0.08
CA ILE A 53 2.95 -6.54 1.28
C ILE A 53 3.79 -7.41 2.23
N THR A 54 4.54 -6.76 3.10
CA THR A 54 5.27 -7.45 4.18
C THR A 54 4.36 -7.65 5.38
N GLU A 55 4.76 -8.51 6.30
CA GLU A 55 4.10 -8.64 7.61
C GLU A 55 4.09 -7.30 8.36
N LYS A 56 5.20 -6.56 8.34
CA LYS A 56 5.26 -5.20 8.89
C LYS A 56 4.21 -4.28 8.25
N GLY A 57 4.05 -4.34 6.93
CA GLY A 57 3.03 -3.59 6.20
C GLY A 57 1.61 -3.95 6.63
N LEU A 58 1.33 -5.24 6.83
CA LEU A 58 0.03 -5.71 7.33
C LEU A 58 -0.25 -5.19 8.74
N ASN A 59 0.73 -5.31 9.65
CA ASN A 59 0.57 -4.85 11.03
C ASN A 59 0.28 -3.34 11.09
N VAL A 60 0.92 -2.53 10.24
CA VAL A 60 0.62 -1.08 10.15
C VAL A 60 -0.84 -0.83 9.75
N LEU A 61 -1.40 -1.62 8.85
CA LEU A 61 -2.83 -1.50 8.47
C LEU A 61 -3.77 -1.90 9.62
N ASP A 62 -3.37 -2.85 10.47
CA ASP A 62 -4.13 -3.23 11.66
C ASP A 62 -4.16 -2.11 12.70
N TYR A 63 -3.00 -1.50 12.98
CA TYR A 63 -2.93 -0.34 13.86
C TYR A 63 -3.76 0.84 13.34
N PHE A 64 -3.68 1.11 12.04
CA PHE A 64 -4.45 2.19 11.42
C PHE A 64 -5.95 1.98 11.58
N ARG A 65 -6.46 0.76 11.33
CA ARG A 65 -7.87 0.41 11.54
C ARG A 65 -8.31 0.54 13.00
N GLY A 66 -7.45 0.15 13.94
CA GLY A 66 -7.71 0.35 15.36
C GLY A 66 -7.84 1.83 15.73
N ALA A 67 -6.97 2.68 15.17
CA ALA A 67 -7.02 4.12 15.38
C ALA A 67 -8.28 4.76 14.76
N GLU A 68 -8.67 4.36 13.55
CA GLU A 68 -9.93 4.80 12.92
C GLU A 68 -11.14 4.46 13.79
N ALA A 69 -11.21 3.22 14.29
CA ALA A 69 -12.30 2.79 15.15
C ALA A 69 -12.39 3.61 16.47
N LEU A 70 -11.25 4.02 17.03
CA LEU A 70 -11.24 4.88 18.23
C LEU A 70 -11.76 6.28 17.93
N LEU A 71 -11.36 6.87 16.81
CA LEU A 71 -11.83 8.20 16.39
C LEU A 71 -13.33 8.20 16.09
N ASP A 72 -13.85 7.12 15.50
CA ASP A 72 -15.28 6.97 15.23
C ASP A 72 -16.10 6.92 16.53
N VAL A 73 -15.60 6.24 17.57
CA VAL A 73 -16.26 6.20 18.89
C VAL A 73 -16.27 7.57 19.56
N GLU A 74 -15.17 8.34 19.46
CA GLU A 74 -15.08 9.68 20.02
C GLU A 74 -16.05 10.66 19.34
N ASN A 75 -16.21 10.57 18.03
CA ASN A 75 -17.18 11.39 17.28
C ASN A 75 -18.63 11.10 17.68
N ILE A 76 -18.97 9.83 17.95
CA ILE A 76 -20.30 9.46 18.44
C ILE A 76 -20.52 10.00 19.85
N ALA A 77 -19.57 9.80 20.77
CA ALA A 77 -19.69 10.26 22.16
C ALA A 77 -19.69 11.79 22.33
N SER A 78 -19.17 12.53 21.35
CA SER A 78 -19.14 14.00 21.35
C SER A 78 -20.36 14.65 20.68
N SER A 79 -21.25 13.85 20.11
CA SER A 79 -22.46 14.30 19.39
C SER A 79 -23.75 14.13 20.21
N ASP A 80 -23.64 13.63 21.45
CA ASP A 80 -24.69 13.53 22.47
C ASP A 80 -24.50 14.61 23.56
#